data_AF-A0A920FCS5-F1
#
_entry.id   AF-A0A920FCS5-F1
#
_cell.length_a   1.000
_cell.length_b   1.000
_cell.length_c   1.000
_cell.angle_alpha   90.00
_cell.angle_beta   90.00
_cell.angle_gamma   90.00
#
_symmetry.space_group_name_H-M   'P 1'
#
loop_
_entity.id
_entity.type
_entity.pdbx_description
1 polymer ?
#
loop_
_entity_poly.entity_id
_entity_poly.type
_entity_poly.pdbx_seq_one_letter_code
_entity_poly.pdbx_strand_id
1 'polypeptide(L)'
;MEIFILVVTVFYVALKCLIDMSQIVFINNYKMTNDEINKLELDANDYNEARDYNKSKLFLSLCKLVIEALVIYTFIISNGLLWMNDNIALHNLFIPHEYILLIIFFTLLLLLNFLSHFIQHFILNQNMGLIA
;
A
#
# COMPACT_ATOMS: atom_id res chain seq x y z
N MET A 1 17.39 -15.94 10.18
CA MET A 1 16.38 -14.92 10.54
C MET A 1 15.80 -14.26 9.30
N GLU A 2 16.63 -13.83 8.35
CA GLU A 2 16.20 -13.20 7.08
C GLU A 2 15.29 -14.07 6.21
N ILE A 3 15.60 -15.37 6.06
CA ILE A 3 14.76 -16.32 5.29
C ILE A 3 13.35 -16.42 5.89
N PHE A 4 13.23 -16.40 7.22
CA PHE A 4 11.94 -16.45 7.90
C PHE A 4 11.12 -15.19 7.62
N ILE A 5 11.74 -14.00 7.71
CA ILE A 5 11.10 -12.72 7.40
C ILE A 5 10.63 -12.71 5.94
N LEU A 6 11.46 -13.22 5.02
CA LEU A 6 11.12 -13.29 3.60
C LEU A 6 9.91 -14.19 3.35
N VAL A 7 9.87 -15.39 3.93
CA VAL A 7 8.73 -16.32 3.80
C VAL A 7 7.44 -15.72 4.36
N VAL A 8 7.50 -15.11 5.55
CA VAL A 8 6.33 -14.46 6.17
C VAL A 8 5.83 -13.29 5.31
N THR A 9 6.74 -12.49 4.76
CA THR A 9 6.41 -11.35 3.90
C THR A 9 5.76 -11.82 2.59
N VAL A 10 6.29 -12.87 1.96
CA VAL A 10 5.70 -13.49 0.75
C VAL A 10 4.29 -13.97 1.04
N PHE A 11 4.09 -14.69 2.13
CA PHE A 11 2.77 -15.23 2.47
C PHE A 11 1.76 -14.12 2.78
N TYR A 12 2.18 -13.11 3.54
CA TYR A 12 1.35 -11.93 3.83
C TYR A 12 0.94 -11.19 2.56
N VAL A 13 1.90 -10.88 1.68
CA VAL A 13 1.64 -10.16 0.42
C VAL A 13 0.74 -10.97 -0.48
N ALA A 14 0.98 -12.27 -0.64
CA ALA A 14 0.15 -13.14 -1.47
C ALA A 14 -1.29 -13.21 -0.95
N LEU A 15 -1.47 -13.41 0.36
CA LEU A 15 -2.80 -13.48 0.97
C LEU A 15 -3.55 -12.14 0.84
N LYS A 16 -2.87 -11.03 1.10
CA LYS A 16 -3.49 -9.70 1.00
C LYS A 16 -3.84 -9.35 -0.44
N CYS A 17 -2.98 -9.67 -1.40
CA CYS A 17 -3.27 -9.54 -2.83
C CYS A 17 -4.50 -10.35 -3.23
N LEU A 18 -4.63 -11.60 -2.79
CA LEU A 18 -5.79 -12.44 -3.06
C LEU A 18 -7.08 -11.84 -2.51
N ILE A 19 -7.05 -11.33 -1.29
CA ILE A 19 -8.20 -10.65 -0.66
C ILE A 19 -8.61 -9.43 -1.47
N ASP A 20 -7.67 -8.53 -1.77
CA ASP A 20 -7.97 -7.28 -2.46
C ASP A 20 -8.45 -7.54 -3.91
N MET A 21 -7.87 -8.52 -4.61
CA MET A 21 -8.37 -8.96 -5.92
C MET A 21 -9.78 -9.54 -5.84
N SER A 22 -10.07 -10.37 -4.82
CA SER A 22 -11.41 -10.93 -4.63
C SER A 22 -12.46 -9.83 -4.42
N GLN A 23 -12.10 -8.78 -3.67
CA GLN A 23 -12.96 -7.61 -3.47
C GLN A 23 -13.18 -6.83 -4.78
N ILE A 24 -12.14 -6.63 -5.59
CA ILE A 24 -12.26 -5.97 -6.89
C ILE A 24 -13.18 -6.76 -7.82
N VAL A 25 -13.02 -8.09 -7.88
CA VAL A 25 -13.89 -8.98 -8.69
C VAL A 25 -15.32 -8.90 -8.20
N PHE A 26 -15.54 -8.94 -6.89
CA PHE A 26 -16.88 -8.78 -6.30
C PHE A 26 -17.50 -7.45 -6.71
N ILE A 27 -16.79 -6.33 -6.54
CA ILE A 27 -17.28 -4.99 -6.89
C ILE A 27 -17.59 -4.85 -8.39
N ASN A 28 -16.77 -5.45 -9.26
CA ASN A 28 -16.99 -5.39 -10.71
C ASN A 28 -18.21 -6.22 -11.16
N ASN A 29 -18.44 -7.36 -10.53
CA ASN A 29 -19.47 -8.31 -10.94
C ASN A 29 -20.80 -8.07 -10.24
N TYR A 30 -20.78 -7.51 -9.02
CA TYR A 30 -21.98 -7.18 -8.27
C TYR A 30 -22.52 -5.83 -8.72
N LYS A 31 -23.61 -5.86 -9.49
CA LYS A 31 -24.44 -4.69 -9.78
C LYS A 31 -25.74 -4.85 -9.01
N MET A 32 -25.98 -3.95 -8.06
CA MET A 32 -27.30 -3.88 -7.42
C MET A 32 -28.35 -3.56 -8.47
N THR A 33 -29.47 -4.25 -8.37
CA THR A 33 -30.67 -3.96 -9.15
C THR A 33 -31.30 -2.65 -8.66
N ASN A 34 -32.06 -1.97 -9.53
CA ASN A 34 -32.78 -0.75 -9.14
C ASN A 34 -33.74 -1.01 -7.97
N ASP A 35 -34.30 -2.22 -7.87
CA ASP A 35 -35.17 -2.62 -6.76
C ASP A 35 -34.41 -2.71 -5.42
N GLU A 36 -33.17 -3.23 -5.43
CA GLU A 36 -32.30 -3.25 -4.25
C GLU A 36 -31.85 -1.85 -3.84
N ILE A 37 -31.48 -1.01 -4.81
CA ILE A 37 -31.08 0.39 -4.59
C ILE A 37 -32.24 1.17 -3.96
N ASN A 38 -33.44 1.05 -4.53
CA ASN A 38 -34.64 1.71 -4.02
C ASN A 38 -35.03 1.19 -2.62
N LYS A 39 -34.89 -0.11 -2.36
CA LYS A 39 -35.16 -0.71 -1.05
C LYS A 39 -34.19 -0.22 0.03
N LEU A 40 -32.98 0.15 -0.35
CA LEU A 40 -31.96 0.70 0.54
C LEU A 40 -32.00 2.23 0.61
N GLU A 41 -32.97 2.87 -0.07
CA GLU A 41 -33.10 4.33 -0.17
C GLU A 41 -31.81 5.01 -0.65
N LEU A 42 -31.06 4.33 -1.52
CA LEU A 42 -29.81 4.85 -2.09
C LEU A 42 -30.07 5.57 -3.40
N ASP A 43 -29.32 6.64 -3.65
CA ASP A 43 -29.25 7.24 -4.97
C ASP A 43 -28.35 6.36 -5.88
N ALA A 44 -28.84 6.06 -7.09
CA ALA A 44 -28.16 5.17 -8.01
C ALA A 44 -26.86 5.78 -8.58
N ASN A 45 -26.79 7.10 -8.74
CA ASN A 45 -25.56 7.78 -9.14
C ASN A 45 -24.55 7.72 -8.00
N ASP A 46 -24.94 8.09 -6.78
CA ASP A 46 -24.05 8.05 -5.61
C ASP A 46 -23.49 6.65 -5.37
N TYR A 47 -24.32 5.61 -5.56
CA TYR A 47 -23.89 4.21 -5.47
C TYR A 47 -22.82 3.86 -6.52
N ASN A 48 -23.04 4.25 -7.78
CA ASN A 48 -22.09 3.95 -8.85
C ASN A 48 -20.77 4.71 -8.67
N GLU A 49 -20.82 5.97 -8.22
CA GLU A 49 -19.62 6.75 -7.88
C GLU A 49 -18.86 6.13 -6.70
N ALA A 50 -19.56 5.76 -5.62
CA ALA A 50 -18.96 5.09 -4.48
C ALA A 50 -18.32 3.74 -4.86
N ARG A 51 -18.94 3.00 -5.79
CA ARG A 51 -18.38 1.76 -6.32
C ARG A 51 -17.06 2.00 -7.05
N ASP A 52 -17.03 2.98 -7.94
CA ASP A 52 -15.85 3.30 -8.74
C ASP A 52 -14.72 3.91 -7.88
N TYR A 53 -15.07 4.66 -6.84
CA TYR A 53 -14.14 5.14 -5.82
C TYR A 53 -13.49 3.98 -5.07
N ASN A 54 -14.30 3.05 -4.56
CA ASN A 54 -13.80 1.91 -3.80
C ASN A 54 -12.91 1.00 -4.65
N LYS A 55 -13.26 0.81 -5.94
CA LYS A 55 -12.40 0.09 -6.88
C LYS A 55 -11.04 0.78 -7.05
N SER A 56 -11.02 2.09 -7.24
CA SER A 56 -9.79 2.86 -7.41
C SER A 56 -8.93 2.85 -6.14
N LYS A 57 -9.55 2.92 -4.97
CA LYS A 57 -8.89 2.80 -3.66
C LYS A 57 -8.25 1.43 -3.44
N LEU A 58 -8.95 0.35 -3.80
CA LEU A 58 -8.41 -1.01 -3.72
C LEU A 58 -7.23 -1.21 -4.68
N PHE A 59 -7.30 -0.67 -5.89
CA PHE A 59 -6.19 -0.71 -6.83
C PHE A 59 -4.95 0.04 -6.29
N LEU A 60 -5.14 1.22 -5.71
CA LEU A 60 -4.05 1.97 -5.07
C LEU A 60 -3.44 1.18 -3.89
N SER A 61 -4.28 0.53 -3.08
CA SER A 61 -3.85 -0.35 -1.98
C SER A 61 -2.96 -1.49 -2.49
N LEU A 62 -3.36 -2.15 -3.59
CA LEU A 62 -2.57 -3.21 -4.23
C LEU A 62 -1.21 -2.69 -4.72
N CYS A 63 -1.19 -1.56 -5.44
CA CYS A 63 0.06 -0.98 -5.92
C CYS A 63 1.01 -0.63 -4.76
N LYS A 64 0.47 -0.05 -3.68
CA LYS A 64 1.23 0.27 -2.48
C LYS A 64 1.86 -0.98 -1.86
N LEU A 65 1.05 -2.02 -1.65
CA LEU A 65 1.50 -3.28 -1.07
C LEU A 65 2.64 -3.91 -1.87
N VAL A 66 2.52 -3.92 -3.21
CA VAL A 66 3.56 -4.47 -4.09
C VAL A 66 4.85 -3.66 -3.99
N ILE A 67 4.77 -2.33 -3.99
CA ILE A 67 5.95 -1.47 -3.86
C ILE A 67 6.63 -1.66 -2.49
N GLU A 68 5.87 -1.69 -1.39
CA GLU A 68 6.40 -1.94 -0.06
C GLU A 68 7.09 -3.31 0.02
N ALA A 69 6.47 -4.35 -0.53
CA ALA A 69 7.05 -5.69 -0.61
C ALA A 69 8.36 -5.70 -1.41
N LEU A 70 8.41 -5.02 -2.55
CA LEU A 70 9.62 -4.91 -3.38
C LEU A 70 10.76 -4.20 -2.64
N VAL A 71 10.46 -3.15 -1.87
CA VAL A 71 11.46 -2.48 -1.04
C VAL A 71 12.01 -3.42 0.02
N ILE A 72 11.14 -4.16 0.73
CA ILE A 72 11.56 -5.15 1.73
C ILE A 72 12.43 -6.23 1.08
N TYR A 73 12.03 -6.80 -0.06
CA TYR A 73 12.81 -7.83 -0.75
C TYR A 73 14.15 -7.32 -1.24
N THR A 74 14.17 -6.12 -1.83
CA THR A 74 15.43 -5.50 -2.28
C THR A 74 16.36 -5.32 -1.09
N PHE A 75 15.84 -4.86 0.05
CA PHE A 75 16.62 -4.67 1.28
C PHE A 75 17.18 -5.99 1.85
N ILE A 76 16.38 -7.05 1.85
CA ILE A 76 16.81 -8.37 2.35
C ILE A 76 17.82 -9.02 1.39
N ILE A 77 17.54 -9.07 0.09
CA ILE A 77 18.36 -9.81 -0.91
C ILE A 77 19.70 -9.13 -1.15
N SER A 78 19.74 -7.79 -1.17
CA SER A 78 20.98 -7.03 -1.39
C SER A 78 21.91 -7.01 -0.19
N ASN A 79 21.58 -7.73 0.91
CA ASN A 79 22.19 -7.51 2.21
C ASN A 79 22.22 -6.02 2.55
N GLY A 80 21.11 -5.30 2.32
CA GLY A 80 21.03 -3.85 2.52
C GLY A 80 21.49 -3.44 3.92
N LEU A 81 21.25 -4.30 4.92
CA LEU A 81 21.81 -4.18 6.27
C LEU A 81 23.35 -4.09 6.30
N LEU A 82 24.04 -5.00 5.62
CA LEU A 82 25.50 -5.00 5.54
C LEU A 82 26.01 -3.83 4.70
N TRP A 83 25.42 -3.57 3.52
CA TRP A 83 25.85 -2.46 2.66
C TRP A 83 25.73 -1.11 3.39
N MET A 84 24.63 -0.88 4.11
CA MET A 84 24.48 0.37 4.88
C MET A 84 25.42 0.41 6.09
N ASN A 85 25.62 -0.72 6.79
CA ASN A 85 26.58 -0.79 7.90
C ASN A 85 28.00 -0.42 7.44
N ASP A 86 28.43 -0.95 6.29
CA ASP A 86 29.74 -0.67 5.70
C ASP A 86 29.88 0.81 5.28
N ASN A 87 28.84 1.41 4.73
CA ASN A 87 28.85 2.82 4.31
C ASN A 87 28.74 3.81 5.48
N ILE A 88 28.10 3.45 6.59
CA ILE A 88 28.03 4.31 7.79
C ILE A 88 29.33 4.20 8.60
N ALA A 89 29.97 3.04 8.63
CA ALA A 89 31.30 2.86 9.23
C ALA A 89 32.36 3.78 8.58
N LEU A 90 32.26 4.05 7.28
CA LEU A 90 33.11 5.00 6.56
C LEU A 90 32.95 6.46 7.02
N HIS A 91 31.83 6.81 7.65
CA HIS A 91 31.49 8.19 8.03
C HIS A 91 31.72 8.54 9.50
N ASN A 92 32.28 7.63 10.31
CA ASN A 92 32.74 7.89 11.68
C ASN A 92 31.71 8.63 12.57
N LEU A 93 30.43 8.35 12.36
CA LEU A 93 29.33 8.91 13.13
C LEU A 93 29.31 8.27 14.53
N PHE A 94 29.30 9.08 15.58
CA PHE A 94 29.21 8.66 17.00
C PHE A 94 27.88 7.97 17.39
N ILE A 95 27.00 7.72 16.42
CA ILE A 95 25.72 7.05 16.60
C ILE A 95 25.92 5.57 16.20
N PRO A 96 25.46 4.60 17.01
CA PRO A 96 25.58 3.19 16.62
C PRO A 96 24.91 2.96 15.27
N HIS A 97 25.64 2.32 14.35
CA HIS A 97 25.27 2.20 12.94
C HIS A 97 23.88 1.59 12.72
N GLU A 98 23.45 0.70 13.62
CA GLU A 98 22.12 0.07 13.63
C GLU A 98 20.98 1.09 13.73
N TYR A 99 21.12 2.19 14.50
CA TYR A 99 20.07 3.21 14.64
C TYR A 99 19.93 4.08 13.39
N ILE A 100 21.04 4.43 12.74
CA ILE A 100 21.01 5.20 11.48
C ILE A 100 20.31 4.38 10.39
N LEU A 101 20.60 3.08 10.35
CA LEU A 101 20.02 2.15 9.40
C LEU A 101 18.50 2.02 9.59
N LEU A 102 18.05 1.94 10.86
CA LEU A 102 16.65 1.95 11.23
C LEU A 102 15.96 3.26 10.78
N ILE A 103 16.61 4.41 11.00
CA ILE A 103 16.09 5.73 10.62
C ILE A 103 15.90 5.82 9.10
N ILE A 104 16.88 5.39 8.30
CA ILE A 104 16.78 5.46 6.83
C ILE A 104 15.66 4.53 6.32
N PHE A 105 15.57 3.31 6.86
CA PHE A 105 14.51 2.36 6.50
C PHE A 105 13.12 2.92 6.82
N PHE A 106 12.92 3.47 8.02
CA PHE A 106 11.64 4.08 8.39
C PHE A 106 11.34 5.35 7.59
N THR A 107 12.36 6.13 7.22
CA THR A 107 12.18 7.32 6.37
C THR A 107 11.70 6.93 4.96
N LEU A 108 12.26 5.85 4.38
CA LEU A 108 11.79 5.30 3.09
C LEU A 108 10.33 4.85 3.17
N LEU A 109 9.96 4.11 4.22
CA LEU A 109 8.58 3.69 4.45
C LEU A 109 7.63 4.87 4.66
N LEU A 110 8.07 5.90 5.38
CA LEU A 110 7.30 7.13 5.60
C LEU A 110 7.04 7.83 4.26
N LEU A 111 8.05 7.91 3.39
CA LEU A 111 7.93 8.58 2.09
C LEU A 111 6.95 7.86 1.15
N LEU A 112 6.97 6.52 1.15
CA LEU A 112 5.99 5.71 0.42
C LEU A 112 4.57 5.91 0.96
N ASN A 113 4.42 5.91 2.29
CA ASN A 113 3.13 6.18 2.93
C ASN A 113 2.60 7.58 2.58
N PHE A 114 3.48 8.57 2.59
CA PHE A 114 3.14 9.94 2.22
C PHE A 114 2.68 10.02 0.76
N LEU A 115 3.40 9.40 -0.18
CA LEU A 115 3.02 9.38 -1.60
C LEU A 115 1.64 8.71 -1.81
N SER A 116 1.40 7.56 -1.17
CA SER A 116 0.12 6.88 -1.24
C SER A 116 -1.02 7.75 -0.68
N HIS A 117 -0.77 8.40 0.46
CA HIS A 117 -1.75 9.30 1.05
C HIS A 117 -2.02 10.52 0.17
N PHE A 118 -0.99 11.08 -0.46
CA PHE A 118 -1.12 12.17 -1.42
C PHE A 118 -1.97 11.75 -2.62
N ILE A 119 -1.74 10.59 -3.22
CA ILE A 119 -2.54 10.09 -4.34
C ILE A 119 -4.00 9.87 -3.90
N GLN A 120 -4.23 9.27 -2.74
CA GLN A 120 -5.58 9.06 -2.24
C GLN A 120 -6.28 10.40 -1.98
N HIS A 121 -5.61 11.33 -1.32
CA HIS A 121 -6.19 12.58 -0.87
C HIS A 121 -6.36 13.60 -2.01
N PHE A 122 -5.39 13.77 -2.89
CA PHE A 122 -5.44 14.80 -3.93
C PHE A 122 -5.95 14.28 -5.28
N ILE A 123 -5.74 13.01 -5.62
CA ILE A 123 -6.17 12.50 -6.92
C ILE A 123 -7.54 11.82 -6.79
N LEU A 124 -7.66 10.83 -5.90
CA LEU A 124 -8.92 10.06 -5.81
C LEU A 124 -10.06 10.88 -5.21
N ASN A 125 -9.83 11.57 -4.09
CA ASN A 125 -10.90 12.33 -3.45
C ASN A 125 -11.28 13.58 -4.26
N GLN A 126 -10.34 14.23 -4.95
CA GLN A 126 -10.64 15.41 -5.78
C GLN A 126 -11.40 15.01 -7.05
N ASN A 127 -11.03 13.92 -7.72
CA ASN A 127 -11.74 13.40 -8.90
C ASN A 127 -13.20 13.01 -8.60
N MET A 128 -13.50 12.67 -7.34
CA MET A 128 -14.85 12.33 -6.88
C MET A 128 -15.55 13.49 -6.15
N GLY A 129 -15.01 14.72 -6.21
CA GLY A 129 -15.64 15.90 -5.62
C GLY A 129 -15.73 15.90 -4.09
N LEU A 130 -15.00 15.02 -3.40
CA LEU A 130 -14.99 14.91 -1.93
C LEU A 130 -14.15 16.01 -1.25
N ILE A 131 -13.41 16.80 -2.03
CA ILE A 131 -12.60 17.94 -1.58
C ILE A 131 -12.86 19.08 -2.55
N ALA A 132 -13.33 20.21 -2.01
CA ALA A 132 -13.53 21.47 -2.71
C ALA A 132 -12.23 22.27 -2.80
#